data_AF-A0A7S1JR40-F1
#
_entry.id   AF-A0A7S1JR40-F1
#
_cell.length_a   1.000
_cell.length_b   1.000
_cell.length_c   1.000
_cell.angle_alpha   90.00
_cell.angle_beta   90.00
_cell.angle_gamma   90.00
#
_symmetry.space_group_name_H-M   'P 1'
#
loop_
_entity.id
_entity.type
_entity.pdbx_description
1 polymer ?
#
loop_
_entity_poly.entity_id
_entity_poly.type
_entity_poly.pdbx_seq_one_letter_code
_entity_poly.pdbx_strand_id
1 'polypeptide(L)'
;QLRTHVDTNLQQHATKLQEQQALIESNQTAAQKNTQELGEAIRKEIRAQCLWADSLLTIGQYVAMCNWLGGKQLNVIYKSSRDGATYGDLLRCVGDKTGLVFIIKND
;
A
#
# COMPACT_ATOMS: atom_id res chain seq x y z
N GLN A 1 33.32 32.35 -42.15
CA GLN A 1 32.09 31.55 -42.33
C GLN A 1 32.21 30.12 -41.79
N LEU A 2 33.30 29.40 -42.07
CA LEU A 2 33.52 28.04 -41.53
C LEU A 2 33.63 27.99 -40.00
N ARG A 3 34.39 28.89 -39.36
CA ARG A 3 34.58 28.92 -37.89
C ARG A 3 33.26 29.08 -37.12
N THR A 4 32.47 30.06 -37.51
CA THR A 4 31.14 30.35 -36.95
C THR A 4 30.16 29.18 -37.11
N HIS A 5 30.26 28.40 -38.20
CA HIS A 5 29.42 27.22 -38.41
C HIS A 5 29.81 26.06 -37.50
N VAL A 6 31.11 25.85 -37.27
CA VAL A 6 31.60 24.83 -36.34
C VAL A 6 31.21 25.19 -34.90
N ASP A 7 31.35 26.45 -34.49
CA ASP A 7 31.01 26.91 -33.14
C ASP A 7 29.51 26.75 -32.84
N THR A 8 28.63 27.05 -33.81
CA THR A 8 27.17 26.87 -33.66
C THR A 8 26.78 25.40 -33.58
N ASN A 9 27.41 24.51 -34.35
CA ASN A 9 27.16 23.08 -34.28
C ASN A 9 27.59 22.50 -32.92
N LEU A 10 28.74 22.94 -32.41
CA LEU A 10 29.25 22.56 -31.08
C LEU A 10 28.32 23.02 -29.96
N GLN A 11 27.83 24.26 -30.03
CA GLN A 11 26.83 24.78 -29.08
C GLN A 11 25.53 23.99 -29.13
N GLN A 12 24.99 23.72 -30.32
CA GLN A 12 23.77 22.93 -30.48
C GLN A 12 23.90 21.53 -29.88
N HIS A 13 25.05 20.87 -30.10
CA HIS A 13 25.31 19.56 -29.54
C HIS A 13 25.43 19.60 -28.01
N ALA A 14 26.06 20.64 -27.45
CA ALA A 14 26.15 20.84 -26.01
C ALA A 14 24.77 21.06 -25.37
N THR A 15 23.90 21.88 -25.98
CA THR A 15 22.53 22.08 -25.51
C THR A 15 21.73 20.78 -25.54
N LYS A 16 21.85 20.00 -26.62
CA LYS A 16 21.13 18.73 -26.76
C LYS A 16 21.58 17.69 -25.72
N LEU A 17 22.87 17.67 -25.39
CA LEU A 17 23.41 16.86 -24.30
C LEU A 17 22.85 17.29 -22.93
N GLN A 18 22.73 18.60 -22.67
CA GLN A 18 22.14 19.10 -21.43
C GLN A 18 20.66 18.73 -21.30
N GLU A 19 19.88 18.85 -22.38
CA GLU A 19 18.47 18.44 -22.39
C GLU A 19 18.31 16.94 -22.12
N GLN A 20 19.14 16.10 -22.74
CA GLN A 20 19.11 14.67 -22.48
C GLN A 20 19.50 14.33 -21.04
N GLN A 21 20.49 15.02 -20.49
CA GLN A 21 20.91 14.83 -19.10
C GLN A 21 19.78 15.19 -18.11
N ALA A 22 19.12 16.32 -18.34
CA ALA A 22 17.96 16.72 -17.53
C ALA A 22 16.81 15.71 -17.60
N LEU A 23 16.57 15.11 -18.78
CA LEU A 23 15.55 14.09 -18.95
C LEU A 23 15.90 12.80 -18.19
N ILE A 24 17.17 12.40 -18.19
CA ILE A 24 17.65 11.23 -17.43
C ILE A 24 17.45 11.45 -15.93
N GLU A 25 17.85 12.60 -15.42
CA GLU A 25 17.71 12.95 -14.00
C GLU A 25 16.24 13.01 -13.56
N SER A 26 15.38 13.58 -14.40
CA SER A 26 13.94 13.59 -14.17
C SER A 26 13.36 12.17 -14.08
N ASN A 27 13.72 11.30 -15.03
CA ASN A 27 13.24 9.91 -15.05
C ASN A 27 13.78 9.09 -13.87
N GLN A 28 15.03 9.29 -13.47
CA GLN A 28 15.60 8.66 -12.27
C GLN A 28 14.83 9.08 -11.00
N THR A 29 14.53 10.37 -10.88
CA THR A 29 13.75 10.91 -9.75
C THR A 29 12.34 10.31 -9.71
N ALA A 30 11.67 10.23 -10.86
CA ALA A 30 10.35 9.60 -10.96
C ALA A 30 10.39 8.11 -10.59
N ALA A 31 11.40 7.37 -11.05
CA ALA A 31 11.57 5.97 -10.72
C ALA A 31 11.81 5.75 -9.20
N GLN A 32 12.62 6.60 -8.58
CA GLN A 32 12.83 6.58 -7.12
C GLN A 32 11.54 6.84 -6.36
N LYS A 33 10.79 7.87 -6.75
CA LYS A 33 9.49 8.20 -6.15
C LYS A 33 8.50 7.04 -6.27
N ASN A 34 8.36 6.46 -7.47
CA ASN A 34 7.48 5.30 -7.69
C ASN A 34 7.89 4.10 -6.82
N THR A 35 9.20 3.87 -6.66
CA THR A 35 9.72 2.79 -5.82
C THR A 35 9.39 3.02 -4.35
N GLN A 36 9.52 4.27 -3.87
CA GLN A 36 9.16 4.65 -2.51
C GLN A 36 7.66 4.46 -2.25
N GLU A 37 6.80 4.99 -3.13
CA GLU A 37 5.34 4.87 -3.04
C GLU A 37 4.91 3.39 -3.02
N LEU A 38 5.48 2.56 -3.90
CA LEU A 38 5.23 1.12 -3.91
C LEU A 38 5.69 0.46 -2.60
N GLY A 39 6.87 0.82 -2.09
CA GLY A 39 7.38 0.31 -0.81
C GLY A 39 6.49 0.70 0.37
N GLU A 40 5.95 1.92 0.38
CA GLU A 40 4.99 2.38 1.39
C GLU A 40 3.66 1.63 1.29
N ALA A 41 3.16 1.40 0.08
CA ALA A 41 1.96 0.61 -0.15
C ALA A 41 2.13 -0.84 0.33
N ILE A 42 3.26 -1.49 0.00
CA ILE A 42 3.59 -2.85 0.47
C ILE A 42 3.69 -2.89 2.00
N ARG A 43 4.36 -1.92 2.64
CA ARG A 43 4.43 -1.86 4.11
C ARG A 43 3.05 -1.65 4.74
N LYS A 44 2.20 -0.83 4.14
CA LYS A 44 0.81 -0.62 4.61
C LYS A 44 0.01 -1.91 4.51
N GLU A 45 0.14 -2.62 3.39
CA GLU A 45 -0.48 -3.93 3.17
C GLU A 45 0.04 -4.93 4.21
N ILE A 46 1.35 -5.16 4.33
CA ILE A 46 1.95 -6.07 5.33
C ILE A 46 1.48 -5.75 6.76
N ARG A 47 1.34 -4.48 7.13
CA ARG A 47 0.79 -4.10 8.45
C ARG A 47 -0.69 -4.47 8.62
N ALA A 48 -1.49 -4.30 7.56
CA ALA A 48 -2.83 -4.88 7.54
C ALA A 48 -2.75 -6.41 7.68
N GLN A 49 -1.73 -7.04 7.07
CA GLN A 49 -1.44 -8.47 7.18
C GLN A 49 -1.10 -9.00 8.56
N CYS A 50 -0.22 -8.34 9.30
CA CYS A 50 0.08 -8.74 10.67
C CYS A 50 -1.12 -8.56 11.62
N LEU A 51 -2.02 -7.61 11.36
CA LEU A 51 -3.26 -7.44 12.15
C LEU A 51 -4.30 -8.53 11.86
N TRP A 52 -4.27 -9.15 10.68
CA TRP A 52 -5.15 -10.29 10.35
C TRP A 52 -4.49 -11.66 10.46
N ALA A 53 -3.24 -11.78 10.94
CA ALA A 53 -2.60 -13.09 11.15
C ALA A 53 -3.40 -14.02 12.09
N ASP A 54 -4.30 -13.44 12.90
CA ASP A 54 -5.25 -14.16 13.76
C ASP A 54 -6.66 -14.32 13.12
N SER A 55 -6.84 -13.90 11.87
CA SER A 55 -8.11 -13.95 11.12
C SER A 55 -8.30 -15.31 10.45
N LEU A 56 -9.54 -15.78 10.44
CA LEU A 56 -9.95 -17.03 9.79
C LEU A 56 -10.13 -16.86 8.26
N LEU A 57 -9.75 -15.72 7.70
CA LEU A 57 -9.96 -15.34 6.30
C LEU A 57 -8.67 -15.36 5.50
N THR A 58 -8.77 -15.74 4.22
CA THR A 58 -7.70 -15.50 3.25
C THR A 58 -7.53 -14.00 2.97
N ILE A 59 -6.37 -13.59 2.45
CA ILE A 59 -6.10 -12.21 2.03
C ILE A 59 -7.18 -11.68 1.08
N GLY A 60 -7.57 -12.49 0.08
CA GLY A 60 -8.60 -12.10 -0.88
C GLY A 60 -9.96 -11.85 -0.22
N GLN A 61 -10.35 -12.69 0.74
CA GLN A 61 -11.59 -12.51 1.50
C GLN A 61 -11.56 -11.26 2.38
N TYR A 62 -10.42 -10.99 3.03
CA TYR A 62 -10.23 -9.78 3.82
C TYR A 62 -10.35 -8.52 2.96
N VAL A 63 -9.65 -8.46 1.82
CA VAL A 63 -9.68 -7.32 0.90
C VAL A 63 -11.10 -7.10 0.35
N ALA A 64 -11.79 -8.16 -0.09
CA ALA A 64 -13.15 -8.07 -0.59
C ALA A 64 -14.10 -7.49 0.47
N MET A 65 -13.98 -7.95 1.71
CA MET A 65 -14.80 -7.47 2.83
C MET A 65 -14.47 -6.01 3.19
N CYS A 66 -13.19 -5.61 3.23
CA CYS A 66 -12.82 -4.21 3.42
C CYS A 66 -13.43 -3.31 2.34
N ASN A 67 -13.43 -3.74 1.08
CA ASN A 67 -14.07 -3.00 -0.01
C ASN A 67 -15.58 -2.88 0.18
N TRP A 68 -16.26 -3.95 0.61
CA TRP A 68 -17.70 -3.91 0.93
C TRP A 68 -18.03 -2.94 2.06
N LEU A 69 -17.11 -2.74 3.01
CA LEU A 69 -17.27 -1.84 4.14
C LEU A 69 -16.82 -0.40 3.83
N GLY A 70 -16.64 -0.05 2.55
CA GLY A 70 -16.21 1.28 2.12
C GLY A 70 -14.74 1.57 2.39
N GLY A 71 -13.88 0.54 2.33
CA GLY A 71 -12.44 0.66 2.57
C GLY A 71 -12.06 0.76 4.06
N LYS A 72 -12.97 0.44 4.97
CA LYS A 72 -12.70 0.46 6.41
C LYS A 72 -11.79 -0.70 6.81
N GLN A 73 -10.78 -0.38 7.61
CA GLN A 73 -9.91 -1.39 8.22
C GLN A 73 -10.63 -2.05 9.39
N LEU A 74 -10.53 -3.37 9.47
CA LEU A 74 -11.09 -4.16 10.57
C LEU A 74 -10.06 -4.46 11.64
N ASN A 75 -10.53 -4.55 12.89
CA ASN A 75 -9.75 -4.98 14.04
C ASN A 75 -10.42 -6.19 14.70
N VAL A 76 -9.66 -7.24 15.01
CA VAL A 76 -10.18 -8.46 15.64
C VAL A 76 -10.25 -8.26 17.16
N ILE A 77 -11.44 -7.92 17.64
CA ILE A 77 -11.70 -7.67 19.07
C ILE A 77 -12.19 -8.91 19.83
N TYR A 78 -12.59 -9.97 19.13
CA TYR A 78 -13.02 -11.24 19.69
C TYR A 78 -12.74 -12.39 18.69
N LYS A 79 -12.26 -13.52 19.20
CA LYS A 79 -12.14 -14.79 18.46
C LYS A 79 -12.42 -15.95 19.41
N SER A 80 -13.39 -16.80 19.09
CA SER A 80 -13.83 -17.89 19.99
C SER A 80 -12.70 -18.84 20.40
N SER A 81 -11.77 -19.14 19.49
CA SER A 81 -10.62 -20.00 19.78
C SER A 81 -9.53 -19.36 20.66
N ARG A 82 -9.54 -18.03 20.80
CA ARG A 82 -8.57 -17.26 21.60
C ARG A 82 -9.17 -16.80 22.92
N ASP A 83 -10.40 -16.28 22.87
CA ASP A 83 -11.02 -15.52 23.95
C ASP A 83 -12.10 -16.31 24.71
N GLY A 84 -12.46 -17.50 24.23
CA GLY A 84 -13.50 -18.37 24.79
C GLY A 84 -14.76 -18.43 23.92
N ALA A 85 -15.48 -19.55 24.00
CA ALA A 85 -16.62 -19.86 23.12
C ALA A 85 -18.00 -19.52 23.74
N THR A 86 -18.04 -18.93 24.93
CA THR A 86 -19.32 -18.59 25.58
C THR A 86 -19.81 -17.22 25.18
N TYR A 87 -21.12 -16.97 25.34
CA TYR A 87 -21.68 -15.63 25.15
C TYR A 87 -21.10 -14.59 26.12
N GLY A 88 -20.76 -15.01 27.35
CA GLY A 88 -20.10 -14.15 28.34
C GLY A 88 -18.71 -13.69 27.88
N ASP A 89 -17.95 -14.57 27.21
CA ASP A 89 -16.64 -14.24 26.66
C ASP A 89 -16.74 -13.20 25.54
N LEU A 90 -17.71 -13.36 24.64
CA LEU A 90 -18.00 -12.39 23.59
C LEU A 90 -18.32 -11.01 24.20
N LEU A 91 -19.25 -10.95 25.14
CA LEU A 91 -19.65 -9.69 25.78
C LEU A 91 -18.50 -9.02 26.53
N ARG A 92 -17.68 -9.80 27.24
CA ARG A 92 -16.51 -9.30 27.97
C ARG A 92 -15.49 -8.63 27.04
N CYS A 93 -15.26 -9.19 25.85
CA CYS A 93 -14.27 -8.67 24.91
C CYS A 93 -14.81 -7.52 24.05
N VAL A 94 -16.04 -7.66 23.54
CA VAL A 94 -16.68 -6.67 22.67
C VAL A 94 -17.09 -5.44 23.48
N GLY A 95 -17.69 -5.64 24.65
CA GLY A 95 -18.24 -4.57 25.48
C GLY A 95 -19.39 -3.84 24.78
N ASP A 96 -19.29 -2.52 24.71
CA ASP A 96 -20.26 -1.58 24.15
C ASP A 96 -19.92 -1.10 22.72
N LYS A 97 -18.93 -1.73 22.07
CA LYS A 97 -18.48 -1.34 20.73
C LYS A 97 -19.57 -1.52 19.68
N THR A 98 -19.66 -0.57 18.75
CA THR A 98 -20.65 -0.55 17.65
C THR A 98 -19.97 -0.76 16.29
N GLY A 99 -20.75 -0.99 15.23
CA GLY A 99 -20.22 -1.21 13.88
C GLY A 99 -19.47 -2.53 13.74
N LEU A 100 -20.00 -3.59 14.36
CA LEU A 100 -19.37 -4.90 14.45
C LEU A 100 -19.56 -5.72 13.17
N VAL A 101 -18.58 -6.56 12.87
CA VAL A 101 -18.64 -7.58 11.82
C VAL A 101 -18.42 -8.94 12.47
N PHE A 102 -19.37 -9.86 12.25
CA PHE A 102 -19.27 -11.24 12.72
C PHE A 102 -18.81 -12.14 11.58
N ILE A 103 -17.73 -12.88 11.80
CA ILE A 103 -17.21 -13.87 10.85
C ILE A 103 -17.44 -15.25 11.47
N ILE A 104 -18.29 -16.04 10.83
CA ILE A 104 -18.55 -17.43 11.22
C ILE A 104 -17.87 -18.32 10.21
N LYS A 105 -16.84 -19.04 10.64
CA LYS A 105 -16.21 -20.09 9.85
C LYS A 105 -16.85 -21.42 10.21
N ASN A 106 -17.45 -22.06 9.22
CA ASN A 106 -17.78 -23.48 9.31
C ASN A 106 -16.55 -24.30 8.90
N ASP A 107 -16.43 -25.48 9.50
CA ASP A 107 -15.51 -26.51 9.06
C ASP A 107 -16.05 -27.22 7.81
#